data_AF-A0A7G2S6P6-F1
#
_entry.id   AF-A0A7G2S6P6-F1
#
_cell.length_a   1.000
_cell.length_b   1.000
_cell.length_c   1.000
_cell.angle_alpha   90.00
_cell.angle_beta   90.00
_cell.angle_gamma   90.00
#
_symmetry.space_group_name_H-M   'P 1'
#
loop_
_entity.id
_entity.type
_entity.pdbx_description
1 polymer ?
#
loop_
_entity_poly.entity_id
_entity_poly.type
_entity_poly.pdbx_seq_one_letter_code
_entity_poly.pdbx_strand_id
1 'polypeptide(L)'
;MSQANAIVVLCPKRPDLAGQPLLGHVGWGFELPDGQWMVGAVEGDGWANGNGMNGFWSRRVSGERQATQVFANMVHHGAEYNYFKYLTMTSQVWPDPDAALRVMAWVSAQPYQLFGRNCMNSTYDILRAFSRGGHFNGKILPSPDFNWIPNGWFNAIQVPQSDYHHLPPASQSVQAFAAAEADLQETAECPDWRKPESEDYLPLGGVPEEPVKPVEVVPPAN
;
A
#
# COMPACT_ATOMS: atom_id res chain seq x y z
N MET A 1 -7.98 0.82 -23.74
CA MET A 1 -6.82 0.66 -22.83
C MET A 1 -7.37 0.85 -21.43
N SER A 2 -7.20 -0.14 -20.56
CA SER A 2 -7.80 -0.15 -19.22
C SER A 2 -7.23 0.98 -18.36
N GLN A 3 -8.12 1.77 -17.77
CA GLN A 3 -7.86 2.83 -16.79
C GLN A 3 -7.47 2.21 -15.44
N ALA A 4 -6.29 1.61 -15.36
CA ALA A 4 -5.75 1.19 -14.07
C ALA A 4 -5.26 2.45 -13.34
N ASN A 5 -5.99 2.86 -12.31
CA ASN A 5 -5.71 4.12 -11.62
C ASN A 5 -4.99 3.91 -10.27
N ALA A 6 -4.84 2.66 -9.82
CA ALA A 6 -4.12 2.32 -8.61
C ALA A 6 -3.50 0.92 -8.66
N ILE A 7 -2.49 0.69 -7.81
CA ILE A 7 -1.83 -0.59 -7.59
C ILE A 7 -1.70 -0.88 -6.09
N VAL A 8 -1.79 -2.17 -5.75
CA VAL A 8 -1.27 -2.71 -4.48
C VAL A 8 -0.05 -3.54 -4.82
N VAL A 9 1.04 -3.36 -4.08
CA VAL A 9 2.32 -4.04 -4.33
C VAL A 9 2.67 -4.90 -3.12
N LEU A 10 3.24 -6.08 -3.36
CA LEU A 10 3.58 -7.07 -2.33
C LEU A 10 5.07 -7.40 -2.33
N CYS A 11 5.67 -7.29 -1.15
CA CYS A 11 6.93 -7.88 -0.74
C CYS A 11 6.61 -9.16 0.05
N PRO A 12 6.61 -10.34 -0.59
CA PRO A 12 6.16 -11.58 0.03
C PRO A 12 7.13 -12.12 1.09
N LYS A 13 8.42 -11.76 0.94
CA LYS A 13 9.51 -12.28 1.76
C LYS A 13 10.23 -11.14 2.45
N ARG A 14 9.59 -10.59 3.48
CA ARG A 14 10.25 -9.61 4.34
C ARG A 14 10.90 -10.33 5.53
N PRO A 15 12.21 -10.17 5.75
CA PRO A 15 12.84 -10.66 6.98
C PRO A 15 12.25 -9.90 8.19
N ASP A 16 11.82 -10.63 9.21
CA ASP A 16 11.29 -10.06 10.46
C ASP A 16 12.41 -9.50 11.35
N LEU A 17 12.12 -8.40 12.05
CA LEU A 17 12.86 -7.82 13.17
C LEU A 17 13.00 -8.78 14.38
N ALA A 18 12.16 -9.80 14.50
CA ALA A 18 12.12 -10.71 15.66
C ALA A 18 12.19 -12.23 15.32
N GLY A 19 12.60 -12.61 14.10
CA GLY A 19 12.81 -14.02 13.74
C GLY A 19 11.54 -14.86 13.54
N GLN A 20 10.36 -14.24 13.44
CA GLN A 20 9.13 -14.89 12.97
C GLN A 20 9.04 -14.90 11.43
N PRO A 21 8.51 -15.97 10.83
CA PRO A 21 8.46 -16.10 9.37
C PRO A 21 7.54 -15.07 8.69
N LEU A 22 8.12 -14.27 7.80
CA LEU A 22 7.60 -13.92 6.45
C LEU A 22 6.10 -13.60 6.34
N LEU A 23 5.59 -12.65 7.14
CA LEU A 23 4.19 -12.18 7.02
C LEU A 23 3.92 -11.44 5.70
N GLY A 24 5.00 -11.00 5.04
CA GLY A 24 4.96 -10.14 3.87
C GLY A 24 4.88 -8.66 4.23
N HIS A 25 4.78 -7.82 3.21
CA HIS A 25 4.67 -6.38 3.34
C HIS A 25 4.02 -5.80 2.09
N VAL A 26 3.25 -4.72 2.24
CA VAL A 26 2.50 -4.12 1.14
C VAL A 26 2.74 -2.62 1.05
N GLY A 27 2.67 -2.13 -0.18
CA GLY A 27 2.69 -0.71 -0.52
C GLY A 27 1.57 -0.36 -1.51
N TRP A 28 1.43 0.93 -1.79
CA TRP A 28 0.40 1.48 -2.67
C TRP A 28 1.00 2.23 -3.85
N GLY A 29 0.19 2.39 -4.90
CA GLY A 29 0.39 3.41 -5.90
C GLY A 29 -0.96 3.88 -6.45
N PHE A 30 -1.05 5.15 -6.85
CA PHE A 30 -2.23 5.68 -7.53
C PHE A 30 -1.86 6.79 -8.52
N GLU A 31 -2.68 6.93 -9.55
CA GLU A 31 -2.52 7.91 -10.63
C GLU A 31 -3.06 9.28 -10.21
N LEU A 32 -2.33 10.33 -10.59
CA LEU A 32 -2.68 11.73 -10.42
C LEU A 32 -3.35 12.28 -11.69
N PRO A 33 -4.08 13.42 -11.63
CA PRO A 33 -4.81 13.95 -12.79
C PRO A 33 -3.96 14.29 -14.02
N ASP A 34 -2.66 14.51 -13.83
CA ASP A 34 -1.68 14.81 -14.88
C ASP A 34 -1.00 13.54 -15.45
N GLY A 35 -1.44 12.34 -15.05
CA GLY A 35 -0.88 11.06 -15.47
C GLY A 35 0.40 10.66 -14.72
N GLN A 36 0.87 11.48 -13.78
CA GLN A 36 1.91 11.09 -12.84
C GLN A 36 1.34 10.07 -11.84
N TRP A 37 2.22 9.37 -11.13
CA TRP A 37 1.84 8.40 -10.12
C TRP A 37 2.45 8.77 -8.79
N MET A 38 1.67 8.64 -7.73
CA MET A 38 2.13 8.68 -6.35
C MET A 38 2.26 7.24 -5.85
N VAL A 39 3.47 6.86 -5.41
CA VAL A 39 3.72 5.54 -4.82
C VAL A 39 4.31 5.67 -3.42
N GLY A 40 4.14 4.66 -2.59
CA GLY A 40 4.75 4.65 -1.27
C GLY A 40 4.49 3.37 -0.48
N ALA A 41 5.12 3.30 0.68
CA ALA A 41 4.86 2.28 1.69
C ALA A 41 5.15 2.81 3.10
N VAL A 42 4.70 2.07 4.11
CA VAL A 42 5.03 2.28 5.52
C VAL A 42 5.83 1.09 6.00
N GLU A 43 7.15 1.22 5.94
CA GLU A 43 8.08 0.09 6.12
C GLU A 43 8.22 -0.34 7.59
N GLY A 44 7.69 0.40 8.55
CA GLY A 44 7.77 0.07 9.97
C GLY A 44 8.79 0.91 10.72
N ASP A 45 8.63 0.93 12.04
CA ASP A 45 9.52 1.66 12.95
C ASP A 45 10.98 1.20 12.79
N GLY A 46 11.90 2.16 12.80
CA GLY A 46 13.33 1.91 12.66
C GLY A 46 13.83 1.61 11.24
N TRP A 47 12.98 1.66 10.19
CA TRP A 47 13.48 1.52 8.81
C TRP A 47 14.32 2.74 8.41
N ALA A 48 15.62 2.53 8.20
CA ALA A 48 16.64 3.58 8.07
C ALA A 48 16.47 4.51 6.85
N ASN A 49 15.70 4.09 5.84
CA ASN A 49 15.48 4.87 4.61
C ASN A 49 14.13 5.62 4.61
N GLY A 50 13.34 5.52 5.67
CA GLY A 50 12.04 6.20 5.79
C GLY A 50 12.11 7.46 6.64
N ASN A 51 10.95 7.96 7.06
CA ASN A 51 10.83 9.15 7.93
C ASN A 51 11.30 8.94 9.39
N GLY A 52 11.86 7.77 9.73
CA GLY A 52 12.32 7.43 11.09
C GLY A 52 11.23 7.21 12.15
N MET A 53 9.95 7.47 11.86
CA MET A 53 8.84 7.28 12.80
C MET A 53 8.08 5.98 12.55
N ASN A 54 7.70 5.74 11.29
CA ASN A 54 6.95 4.56 10.89
C ASN A 54 7.50 3.94 9.61
N GLY A 55 8.67 4.40 9.16
CA GLY A 55 9.29 3.97 7.92
C GLY A 55 8.52 4.43 6.68
N PHE A 56 7.67 5.45 6.80
CA PHE A 56 6.96 6.03 5.67
C PHE A 56 7.94 6.56 4.64
N TRP A 57 7.65 6.26 3.38
CA TRP A 57 8.24 6.89 2.23
C TRP A 57 7.19 7.03 1.13
N SER A 58 7.34 8.06 0.31
CA SER A 58 6.54 8.28 -0.89
C SER A 58 7.40 8.80 -2.03
N ARG A 59 6.89 8.66 -3.26
CA ARG A 59 7.52 9.22 -4.44
C ARG A 59 6.49 9.54 -5.51
N ARG A 60 6.54 10.76 -6.02
CA ARG A 60 5.91 11.11 -7.29
C ARG A 60 6.79 10.69 -8.49
N VAL A 61 6.21 10.02 -9.47
CA VAL A 61 6.90 9.55 -10.68
C VAL A 61 6.07 9.82 -11.93
N SER A 62 6.69 9.83 -13.11
CA SER A 62 6.02 10.32 -14.32
C SER A 62 5.05 9.33 -14.98
N GLY A 63 4.79 8.18 -14.37
CA GLY A 63 3.89 7.18 -14.93
C GLY A 63 4.05 5.79 -14.31
N GLU A 64 3.12 4.92 -14.66
CA GLU A 64 2.97 3.56 -14.12
C GLU A 64 4.22 2.68 -14.25
N ARG A 65 4.93 2.77 -15.39
CA ARG A 65 6.19 2.03 -15.60
C ARG A 65 7.27 2.45 -14.59
N GLN A 66 7.33 3.73 -14.24
CA GLN A 66 8.28 4.20 -13.22
C GLN A 66 7.80 3.83 -11.82
N ALA A 67 6.48 3.86 -11.57
CA ALA A 67 5.89 3.41 -10.31
C ALA A 67 6.28 1.96 -10.00
N THR A 68 6.10 1.04 -10.95
CA THR A 68 6.52 -0.37 -10.78
C THR A 68 8.04 -0.52 -10.70
N GLN A 69 8.81 0.28 -11.44
CA GLN A 69 10.27 0.25 -11.35
C GLN A 69 10.81 0.72 -9.99
N VAL A 70 10.16 1.70 -9.35
CA VAL A 70 10.54 2.16 -7.99
C VAL A 70 10.44 0.98 -7.02
N PHE A 71 9.30 0.28 -7.01
CA PHE A 71 9.12 -0.90 -6.16
C PHE A 71 10.10 -2.02 -6.48
N ALA A 72 10.37 -2.30 -7.76
CA ALA A 72 11.35 -3.31 -8.15
C ALA A 72 12.76 -3.03 -7.59
N ASN A 73 13.15 -1.75 -7.54
CA ASN A 73 14.48 -1.36 -7.06
C ASN A 73 14.58 -1.30 -5.51
N MET A 74 13.47 -1.45 -4.78
CA MET A 74 13.47 -1.48 -3.30
C MET A 74 14.28 -2.65 -2.73
N VAL A 75 14.59 -3.67 -3.54
CA VAL A 75 15.53 -4.75 -3.18
C VAL A 75 16.89 -4.20 -2.70
N HIS A 76 17.34 -3.07 -3.25
CA HIS A 76 18.58 -2.40 -2.85
C HIS A 76 18.49 -1.70 -1.48
N HIS A 77 17.29 -1.61 -0.91
CA HIS A 77 16.98 -0.96 0.36
C HIS A 77 16.40 -1.94 1.39
N GLY A 78 16.58 -3.24 1.16
CA GLY A 78 16.15 -4.31 2.07
C GLY A 78 14.64 -4.59 2.04
N ALA A 79 13.91 -4.13 1.01
CA ALA A 79 12.49 -4.37 0.84
C ALA A 79 12.21 -4.96 -0.56
N GLU A 80 12.24 -6.28 -0.69
CA GLU A 80 12.08 -6.94 -1.99
C GLU A 80 10.61 -7.15 -2.37
N TYR A 81 10.02 -6.16 -3.05
CA TYR A 81 8.72 -6.32 -3.67
C TYR A 81 8.83 -7.21 -4.92
N ASN A 82 7.87 -8.12 -5.11
CA ASN A 82 7.88 -9.05 -6.25
C ASN A 82 6.61 -8.98 -7.11
N TYR A 83 5.47 -8.63 -6.52
CA TYR A 83 4.16 -8.73 -7.18
C TYR A 83 3.37 -7.45 -7.03
N PHE A 84 2.46 -7.21 -7.96
CA PHE A 84 1.44 -6.18 -7.80
C PHE A 84 0.13 -6.57 -8.45
N LYS A 85 -0.95 -5.93 -8.01
CA LYS A 85 -2.29 -6.04 -8.58
C LYS A 85 -2.76 -4.66 -9.03
N TYR A 86 -3.31 -4.56 -10.24
CA TYR A 86 -4.01 -3.36 -10.66
C TYR A 86 -5.40 -3.28 -10.03
N LEU A 87 -5.73 -2.10 -9.53
CA LEU A 87 -7.07 -1.73 -9.11
C LEU A 87 -7.63 -0.74 -10.13
N THR A 88 -8.43 -1.25 -11.06
CA THR A 88 -9.06 -0.43 -12.10
C THR A 88 -10.32 0.22 -11.55
N MET A 89 -10.43 1.55 -11.72
CA MET A 89 -11.64 2.26 -11.36
C MET A 89 -12.63 2.12 -12.51
N THR A 90 -13.81 1.57 -12.22
CA THR A 90 -14.87 1.44 -13.23
C THR A 90 -15.50 2.79 -13.55
N SER A 91 -16.26 2.89 -14.64
CA SER A 91 -16.98 4.12 -15.01
C SER A 91 -17.93 4.69 -13.94
N GLN A 92 -18.27 3.89 -12.92
CA GLN A 92 -19.11 4.28 -11.79
C GLN A 92 -18.31 4.72 -10.54
N VAL A 93 -16.99 4.59 -10.59
CA VAL A 93 -16.07 4.97 -9.51
C VAL A 93 -15.17 6.08 -10.01
N TRP A 94 -15.36 7.28 -9.48
CA TRP A 94 -14.47 8.40 -9.76
C TRP A 94 -13.32 8.41 -8.75
N PRO A 95 -12.06 8.30 -9.20
CA PRO A 95 -10.91 8.40 -8.32
C PRO A 95 -10.83 9.79 -7.67
N ASP A 96 -10.27 9.83 -6.47
CA ASP A 96 -10.05 11.02 -5.65
C ASP A 96 -8.58 11.11 -5.19
N PRO A 97 -7.66 11.53 -6.09
CA PRO A 97 -6.25 11.65 -5.77
C PRO A 97 -5.97 12.59 -4.59
N ASP A 98 -6.72 13.69 -4.48
CA ASP A 98 -6.52 14.68 -3.42
C ASP A 98 -6.88 14.11 -2.04
N ALA A 99 -7.98 13.36 -1.94
CA ALA A 99 -8.32 12.65 -0.70
C ALA A 99 -7.24 11.62 -0.32
N ALA A 100 -6.69 10.89 -1.30
CA ALA A 100 -5.60 9.96 -1.07
C ALA A 100 -4.34 10.66 -0.55
N LEU A 101 -3.98 11.82 -1.10
CA LEU A 101 -2.85 12.63 -0.65
C LEU A 101 -3.03 13.17 0.78
N ARG A 102 -4.23 13.65 1.14
CA ARG A 102 -4.54 14.09 2.52
C ARG A 102 -4.45 12.95 3.53
N VAL A 103 -4.95 11.77 3.18
CA VAL A 103 -4.85 10.57 4.02
C VAL A 103 -3.39 10.08 4.10
N MET A 104 -2.64 10.16 3.00
CA MET A 104 -1.21 9.83 2.99
C MET A 104 -0.41 10.76 3.91
N ALA A 105 -0.70 12.06 3.91
CA ALA A 105 -0.12 13.03 4.84
C ALA A 105 -0.51 12.76 6.30
N TRP A 106 -1.74 12.30 6.56
CA TRP A 106 -2.10 11.85 7.88
C TRP A 106 -1.34 10.58 8.29
N VAL A 107 -1.27 9.56 7.42
CA VAL A 107 -0.55 8.29 7.64
C VAL A 107 0.92 8.52 7.96
N SER A 108 1.60 9.44 7.27
CA SER A 108 3.03 9.70 7.49
C SER A 108 3.34 10.18 8.91
N ALA A 109 2.37 10.79 9.59
CA ALA A 109 2.48 11.29 10.97
C ALA A 109 1.99 10.30 12.03
N GLN A 110 1.56 9.09 11.64
CA GLN A 110 1.03 8.09 12.59
C GLN A 110 2.13 7.16 13.10
N PRO A 111 2.13 6.78 14.39
CA PRO A 111 3.03 5.76 14.88
C PRO A 111 2.75 4.42 14.21
N TYR A 112 3.79 3.62 13.98
CA TYR A 112 3.63 2.26 13.50
C TYR A 112 3.18 1.34 14.64
N GLN A 113 2.17 0.52 14.39
CA GLN A 113 1.76 -0.57 15.30
C GLN A 113 1.60 -1.84 14.48
N LEU A 114 2.28 -2.91 14.88
CA LEU A 114 2.21 -4.19 14.18
C LEU A 114 0.77 -4.68 13.99
N PHE A 115 -0.08 -4.42 14.99
CA PHE A 115 -1.51 -4.71 14.96
C PHE A 115 -2.28 -3.41 14.76
N GLY A 116 -3.18 -3.40 13.77
CA GLY A 116 -4.12 -2.30 13.55
C GLY A 116 -3.55 -1.03 12.89
N ARG A 117 -2.26 -0.69 13.02
CA ARG A 117 -1.65 0.46 12.34
C ARG A 117 -0.34 0.09 11.64
N ASN A 118 -0.43 -0.88 10.75
CA ASN A 118 0.71 -1.39 9.98
C ASN A 118 0.61 -1.03 8.49
N CYS A 119 1.55 -1.56 7.71
CA CYS A 119 1.61 -1.35 6.26
C CYS A 119 0.31 -1.63 5.49
N MET A 120 -0.48 -2.65 5.87
CA MET A 120 -1.75 -2.95 5.21
C MET A 120 -2.80 -1.92 5.56
N ASN A 121 -2.91 -1.53 6.84
CA ASN A 121 -3.88 -0.51 7.26
C ASN A 121 -3.60 0.81 6.56
N SER A 122 -2.32 1.23 6.48
CA SER A 122 -1.89 2.41 5.75
C SER A 122 -2.21 2.33 4.25
N THR A 123 -1.87 1.21 3.61
CA THR A 123 -2.17 0.98 2.18
C THR A 123 -3.67 0.99 1.93
N TYR A 124 -4.46 0.33 2.79
CA TYR A 124 -5.91 0.30 2.72
C TYR A 124 -6.52 1.69 2.86
N ASP A 125 -6.11 2.47 3.87
CA ASP A 125 -6.68 3.80 4.12
C ASP A 125 -6.44 4.74 2.93
N ILE A 126 -5.23 4.75 2.37
CA ILE A 126 -4.88 5.59 1.21
C ILE A 126 -5.67 5.16 -0.03
N LEU A 127 -5.74 3.86 -0.32
CA LEU A 127 -6.47 3.37 -1.49
C LEU A 127 -7.98 3.47 -1.33
N ARG A 128 -8.52 3.34 -0.11
CA ARG A 128 -9.94 3.55 0.20
C ARG A 128 -10.31 5.02 -0.02
N ALA A 129 -9.45 5.95 0.38
CA ALA A 129 -9.62 7.37 0.10
C ALA A 129 -9.61 7.64 -1.41
N PHE A 130 -8.61 7.12 -2.11
CA PHE A 130 -8.48 7.25 -3.57
C PHE A 130 -9.70 6.74 -4.32
N SER A 131 -10.25 5.60 -3.90
CA SER A 131 -11.35 4.91 -4.59
C SER A 131 -12.73 5.18 -3.98
N ARG A 132 -12.85 6.24 -3.17
CA ARG A 132 -14.10 6.68 -2.53
C ARG A 132 -14.87 5.56 -1.84
N GLY A 133 -14.22 4.94 -0.85
CA GLY A 133 -14.81 3.83 -0.08
C GLY A 133 -14.23 2.46 -0.43
N GLY A 134 -13.15 2.40 -1.21
CA GLY A 134 -12.49 1.13 -1.54
C GLY A 134 -13.02 0.49 -2.82
N HIS A 135 -13.77 1.18 -3.66
CA HIS A 135 -14.42 0.57 -4.82
C HIS A 135 -13.44 0.40 -6.00
N PHE A 136 -13.35 -0.81 -6.55
CA PHE A 136 -12.52 -1.08 -7.74
C PHE A 136 -13.09 -2.28 -8.50
N ASN A 137 -13.03 -2.31 -9.83
CA ASN A 137 -13.48 -3.46 -10.65
C ASN A 137 -14.87 -4.05 -10.25
N GLY A 138 -15.81 -3.20 -9.82
CA GLY A 138 -17.13 -3.63 -9.34
C GLY A 138 -17.12 -4.37 -7.99
N LYS A 139 -16.02 -4.27 -7.23
CA LYS A 139 -15.77 -4.86 -5.92
C LYS A 139 -15.39 -3.79 -4.91
N ILE A 140 -15.28 -4.19 -3.64
CA ILE A 140 -14.82 -3.36 -2.54
C ILE A 140 -13.53 -3.96 -1.98
N LEU A 141 -12.55 -3.11 -1.69
CA LEU A 141 -11.27 -3.50 -1.12
C LEU A 141 -11.52 -4.15 0.24
N PRO A 142 -11.06 -5.39 0.46
CA PRO A 142 -11.28 -6.05 1.75
C PRO A 142 -10.60 -5.24 2.85
N SER A 143 -11.30 -5.02 3.96
CA SER A 143 -10.66 -4.41 5.11
C SER A 143 -9.54 -5.33 5.63
N PRO A 144 -8.34 -4.80 5.90
CA PRO A 144 -7.24 -5.57 6.47
C PRO A 144 -7.53 -6.06 7.89
N ASP A 145 -8.55 -5.50 8.55
CA ASP A 145 -8.92 -5.90 9.93
C ASP A 145 -9.44 -7.34 10.03
N PHE A 146 -9.84 -7.95 8.90
CA PHE A 146 -10.21 -9.38 8.81
C PHE A 146 -9.08 -10.29 8.29
N ASN A 147 -8.00 -9.72 7.76
CA ASN A 147 -6.86 -10.44 7.19
C ASN A 147 -5.57 -9.73 7.61
N TRP A 148 -5.10 -10.10 8.79
CA TRP A 148 -4.11 -9.33 9.53
C TRP A 148 -2.65 -9.66 9.10
N ILE A 149 -2.48 -10.44 8.03
CA ILE A 149 -1.18 -10.79 7.40
C ILE A 149 -1.12 -10.15 6.00
N PRO A 150 -0.06 -9.39 5.65
CA PRO A 150 0.08 -8.76 4.33
C PRO A 150 -0.10 -9.70 3.14
N ASN A 151 0.50 -10.90 3.18
CA ASN A 151 0.30 -11.92 2.15
C ASN A 151 -1.18 -12.35 2.02
N GLY A 152 -1.85 -12.57 3.16
CA GLY A 152 -3.26 -12.97 3.21
C GLY A 152 -4.20 -11.87 2.71
N TRP A 153 -3.98 -10.64 3.16
CA TRP A 153 -4.74 -9.48 2.69
C TRP A 153 -4.57 -9.27 1.19
N PHE A 154 -3.34 -9.31 0.69
CA PHE A 154 -3.06 -9.22 -0.74
C PHE A 154 -3.78 -10.32 -1.54
N ASN A 155 -3.76 -11.57 -1.06
CA ASN A 155 -4.50 -12.67 -1.69
C ASN A 155 -6.02 -12.43 -1.70
N ALA A 156 -6.58 -11.86 -0.63
CA ALA A 156 -8.00 -11.55 -0.53
C ALA A 156 -8.46 -10.46 -1.52
N ILE A 157 -7.55 -9.64 -2.06
CA ILE A 157 -7.85 -8.69 -3.14
C ILE A 157 -8.03 -9.46 -4.44
N GLN A 158 -9.28 -9.73 -4.81
CA GLN A 158 -9.64 -10.55 -5.97
C GLN A 158 -9.69 -9.71 -7.26
N VAL A 159 -8.67 -9.81 -8.09
CA VAL A 159 -8.59 -9.18 -9.43
C VAL A 159 -8.61 -10.24 -10.54
N PRO A 160 -8.96 -9.90 -11.79
CA PRO A 160 -8.73 -10.77 -12.94
C PRO A 160 -7.26 -11.17 -13.04
N GLN A 161 -6.97 -12.34 -13.61
CA GLN A 161 -5.60 -12.81 -13.83
C GLN A 161 -4.76 -11.83 -14.66
N SER A 162 -5.40 -11.11 -15.58
CA SER A 162 -4.78 -10.07 -16.39
C SER A 162 -4.31 -8.84 -15.62
N ASP A 163 -4.73 -8.70 -14.35
CA ASP A 163 -4.42 -7.57 -13.48
C ASP A 163 -3.46 -7.97 -12.35
N TYR A 164 -3.01 -9.23 -12.30
CA TYR A 164 -1.98 -9.72 -11.38
C TYR A 164 -0.66 -9.86 -12.14
N HIS A 165 0.36 -9.10 -11.72
CA HIS A 165 1.66 -9.10 -12.39
C HIS A 165 2.85 -9.32 -11.45
N HIS A 166 3.95 -9.78 -12.05
CA HIS A 166 5.29 -9.63 -11.49
C HIS A 166 5.78 -8.21 -11.71
N LEU A 167 6.51 -7.67 -10.73
CA LEU A 167 7.28 -6.46 -10.94
C LEU A 167 8.37 -6.68 -12.00
N PRO A 168 8.76 -5.61 -12.74
CA PRO A 168 9.89 -5.69 -13.66
C PRO A 168 11.19 -6.01 -12.89
N PRO A 169 12.25 -6.48 -13.58
CA PRO A 169 13.56 -6.60 -12.97
C PRO A 169 14.07 -5.25 -12.42
N ALA A 170 14.80 -5.30 -11.32
CA ALA A 170 15.54 -4.13 -10.83
C ALA A 170 16.54 -3.66 -11.90
N SER A 171 16.59 -2.36 -12.20
CA SER A 171 17.36 -1.83 -13.34
C SER A 171 18.43 -0.81 -13.00
N GLN A 172 18.53 -0.35 -11.73
CA GLN A 172 19.66 0.39 -11.12
C GLN A 172 19.30 0.79 -9.67
N SER A 173 20.30 1.14 -8.84
CA SER A 173 20.02 1.67 -7.50
C SER A 173 19.31 3.02 -7.62
N VAL A 174 18.11 3.11 -7.06
CA VAL A 174 17.35 4.36 -7.03
C VAL A 174 18.17 5.39 -6.23
N GLN A 175 18.33 6.61 -6.78
CA GLN A 175 18.89 7.74 -6.03
C GLN A 175 18.14 7.91 -4.71
N ALA A 176 18.88 8.24 -3.65
CA ALA A 176 18.46 8.31 -2.24
C ALA A 176 16.98 8.71 -2.01
N PHE A 177 16.36 8.04 -1.03
CA PHE A 177 14.96 8.12 -0.58
C PHE A 177 14.58 9.47 0.08
N ALA A 178 15.03 10.59 -0.47
CA ALA A 178 14.93 11.89 0.20
C ALA A 178 13.57 12.62 0.03
N ALA A 179 12.53 11.99 -0.52
CA ALA A 179 11.36 12.72 -1.04
C ALA A 179 10.04 12.53 -0.27
N ALA A 180 10.05 12.07 0.99
CA ALA A 180 8.81 11.95 1.76
C ALA A 180 8.14 13.31 2.04
N GLU A 181 8.90 14.38 2.29
CA GLU A 181 8.31 15.67 2.70
C GLU A 181 7.85 16.56 1.52
N ALA A 182 8.58 16.53 0.40
CA ALA A 182 8.25 17.38 -0.76
C ALA A 182 6.96 16.95 -1.49
N ASP A 183 6.61 15.67 -1.36
CA ASP A 183 5.42 15.06 -1.96
C ASP A 183 4.16 15.24 -1.09
N LEU A 184 4.32 15.56 0.19
CA LEU A 184 3.26 15.83 1.15
C LEU A 184 2.93 17.33 1.18
N GLN A 185 2.28 17.80 0.11
CA GLN A 185 1.87 19.20 -0.01
C GLN A 185 0.49 19.46 0.60
N GLU A 186 -0.27 18.40 0.84
CA GLU A 186 -1.65 18.47 1.33
C GLU A 186 -1.72 18.52 2.86
N THR A 187 -2.75 19.19 3.37
CA THR A 187 -3.01 19.20 4.82
C THR A 187 -3.48 17.81 5.26
N ALA A 188 -2.79 17.23 6.24
CA ALA A 188 -3.13 15.93 6.81
C ALA A 188 -4.59 15.90 7.31
N GLU A 189 -5.34 14.90 6.86
CA GLU A 189 -6.73 14.70 7.25
C GLU A 189 -6.92 13.28 7.81
N CYS A 190 -7.38 13.19 9.05
CA CYS A 190 -7.82 11.90 9.61
C CYS A 190 -9.09 11.47 8.86
N PRO A 191 -9.08 10.31 8.18
CA PRO A 191 -10.24 9.87 7.42
C PRO A 191 -11.41 9.50 8.36
N ASP A 192 -12.64 9.72 7.89
CA ASP A 192 -13.84 9.53 8.72
C ASP A 192 -13.99 8.11 9.25
N TRP A 193 -13.61 7.08 8.48
CA TRP A 193 -13.66 5.69 8.93
C TRP A 193 -12.62 5.35 10.00
N ARG A 194 -11.77 6.30 10.42
CA ARG A 194 -10.86 6.16 11.56
C ARG A 194 -11.26 7.02 12.74
N LYS A 195 -12.39 7.73 12.66
CA LYS A 195 -13.00 8.52 13.73
C LYS A 195 -14.10 7.70 14.43
N PRO A 196 -13.98 7.37 15.72
CA PRO A 196 -14.97 6.55 16.45
C PRO A 196 -16.40 7.11 16.43
N GLU A 197 -16.54 8.42 16.25
CA GLU A 197 -17.82 9.13 16.18
C GLU A 197 -18.48 9.07 14.80
N SER A 198 -17.79 8.57 13.77
CA SER A 198 -18.31 8.49 12.40
C SER A 198 -19.23 7.28 12.21
N GLU A 199 -20.28 7.44 11.40
CA GLU A 199 -21.13 6.32 10.95
C GLU A 199 -20.35 5.31 10.09
N ASP A 200 -19.25 5.74 9.47
CA ASP A 200 -18.37 4.91 8.63
C ASP A 200 -17.20 4.27 9.41
N TYR A 201 -17.23 4.32 10.74
CA TYR A 201 -16.11 3.89 11.58
C TYR A 201 -15.70 2.42 11.34
N LEU A 202 -14.42 2.23 11.02
CA LEU A 202 -13.75 0.95 10.86
C LEU A 202 -12.64 0.83 11.93
N PRO A 203 -12.89 0.08 13.03
CA PRO A 203 -11.92 -0.07 14.10
C PRO A 203 -10.68 -0.80 13.60
N LEU A 204 -9.51 -0.36 14.04
CA LEU A 204 -8.27 -1.08 13.80
C LEU A 204 -8.32 -2.43 14.53
N GLY A 205 -7.93 -3.52 13.86
CA GLY A 205 -7.81 -4.83 14.49
C GLY A 205 -6.86 -4.84 15.71
N GLY A 206 -7.23 -5.59 16.75
CA GLY A 206 -6.40 -5.80 17.94
C GLY A 206 -5.33 -6.89 17.76
N VAL A 207 -4.56 -7.15 18.82
CA VAL A 207 -3.62 -8.28 18.86
C VAL A 207 -4.42 -9.59 18.73
N PRO A 208 -4.09 -10.49 17.79
CA PRO A 208 -4.78 -11.76 17.66
C PRO A 208 -4.55 -12.63 18.90
N GLU A 209 -5.60 -13.33 19.35
CA GLU A 209 -5.53 -14.22 20.53
C GLU A 209 -4.72 -15.49 20.26
N GLU A 210 -4.54 -15.88 18.99
CA GLU A 210 -3.82 -17.09 18.59
C GLU A 210 -2.58 -16.81 17.71
N PRO A 211 -1.56 -17.69 17.77
CA PRO A 211 -0.40 -17.62 16.91
C PRO A 211 -0.77 -17.78 15.45
N VAL A 212 0.06 -17.17 14.62
CA VAL A 212 -0.26 -16.95 13.24
C VAL A 212 0.43 -18.00 12.42
N LYS A 213 -0.32 -18.59 11.49
CA LYS A 213 0.27 -19.38 10.41
C LYS A 213 0.65 -18.49 9.22
N PRO A 214 1.87 -18.63 8.67
CA PRO A 214 2.27 -18.00 7.42
C PRO A 214 1.26 -18.32 6.31
N VAL A 215 0.99 -17.34 5.46
CA VAL A 215 0.14 -17.52 4.27
C VAL A 215 1.04 -17.55 3.05
N GLU A 216 0.92 -18.64 2.27
CA GLU A 216 1.59 -18.77 0.99
C GLU A 216 0.96 -17.81 -0.04
N VAL A 217 1.81 -17.07 -0.74
CA VAL A 217 1.37 -16.19 -1.82
C VAL A 217 1.16 -17.05 -3.06
N VAL A 218 -0.05 -17.06 -3.60
CA VAL A 218 -0.36 -17.83 -4.81
C VAL A 218 0.09 -17.00 -6.01
N PRO A 219 1.14 -17.43 -6.74
CA PRO A 219 1.63 -16.68 -7.89
C PRO A 219 0.56 -16.64 -9.00
N PRO A 220 0.62 -15.65 -9.90
CA PRO A 220 -0.21 -15.68 -11.09
C PRO A 220 0.15 -16.93 -11.91
N ALA A 221 -0.86 -17.68 -12.39
CA ALA A 221 -0.63 -18.74 -13.37
C ALA A 221 -0.02 -18.13 -14.65
N ASN A 222 1.08 -18.72 -15.12
CA ASN A 222 1.76 -18.36 -16.37
C ASN A 222 0.91 -18.65 -17.62
#